data_AF-A0A147B6V5-F1
#
_entry.id   AF-A0A147B6V5-F1
#
_cell.length_a   1.000
_cell.length_b   1.000
_cell.length_c   1.000
_cell.angle_alpha   90.00
_cell.angle_beta   90.00
_cell.angle_gamma   90.00
#
_symmetry.space_group_name_H-M   'P 1'
#
loop_
_entity.id
_entity.type
_entity.pdbx_description
1 polymer ?
#
loop_
_entity_poly.entity_id
_entity_poly.type
_entity_poly.pdbx_seq_one_letter_code
_entity_poly.pdbx_strand_id
1 'polypeptide(L)'
;VQVNRRLSRSVPDLRQQLAMHPRMDDYYYDSSSDEEHVSSETPKAKSRESSWLHYLDLVAGCAREAVGLANIWRFPYFCFIHGGGPFMVAYLTLLVLCGMPMICIEMAAGRVTQSGPISAIAKLCPLMKGVGLAGVATSFVMTSIYSVLFSWAIFYFFNSFHGDP
;
A
#
# COMPACT_ATOMS: atom_id res chain seq x y z
N VAL A 1 32.99 -53.83 -17.90
CA VAL A 1 32.18 -52.92 -17.05
C VAL A 1 32.76 -51.51 -17.15
N GLN A 2 32.45 -50.82 -18.24
CA GLN A 2 32.74 -49.40 -18.46
C GLN A 2 31.39 -48.72 -18.56
N VAL A 3 31.09 -47.76 -17.68
CA VAL A 3 30.47 -46.44 -17.94
C VAL A 3 30.55 -45.70 -16.60
N ASN A 4 31.69 -45.09 -16.29
CA ASN A 4 31.90 -43.64 -16.34
C ASN A 4 31.01 -42.83 -15.38
N ARG A 5 31.57 -42.34 -14.26
CA ARG A 5 32.32 -41.05 -14.18
C ARG A 5 31.47 -39.83 -14.60
N ARG A 6 30.42 -39.47 -13.89
CA ARG A 6 29.90 -38.09 -13.85
C ARG A 6 29.06 -37.90 -12.59
N LEU A 7 29.65 -37.37 -11.51
CA LEU A 7 29.01 -36.45 -10.55
C LEU A 7 29.89 -36.12 -9.33
N SER A 8 31.19 -36.45 -9.37
CA SER A 8 32.23 -35.61 -8.73
C SER A 8 32.44 -34.33 -9.56
N ARG A 9 31.37 -33.54 -9.76
CA ARG A 9 31.52 -32.17 -10.22
C ARG A 9 31.88 -31.35 -9.01
N SER A 10 33.15 -30.97 -8.95
CA SER A 10 33.68 -30.04 -7.99
C SER A 10 32.80 -28.78 -7.92
N VAL A 11 32.65 -28.24 -6.72
CA VAL A 11 31.88 -27.01 -6.41
C VAL A 11 32.16 -25.80 -7.34
N PRO A 12 33.34 -25.65 -8.01
CA PRO A 12 33.52 -24.62 -9.03
C PRO A 12 32.61 -24.74 -10.26
N ASP A 13 32.23 -25.95 -10.67
CA ASP A 13 31.45 -26.20 -11.90
C ASP A 13 29.98 -25.76 -11.77
N LEU A 14 29.43 -25.84 -10.55
CA LEU A 14 28.09 -25.34 -10.19
C LEU A 14 28.02 -23.80 -10.20
N ARG A 15 29.13 -23.11 -9.88
CA ARG A 15 29.19 -21.64 -9.99
C ARG A 15 29.15 -21.19 -11.45
N GLN A 16 29.74 -21.95 -12.36
CA GLN A 16 29.66 -21.67 -13.79
C GLN A 16 28.26 -21.94 -14.37
N GLN A 17 27.53 -22.94 -13.87
CA GLN A 17 26.13 -23.15 -14.26
C GLN A 17 25.19 -22.08 -13.68
N LEU A 18 25.44 -21.57 -12.47
CA LEU A 18 24.63 -20.48 -11.88
C LEU A 18 24.90 -19.12 -12.55
N ALA A 19 26.10 -18.93 -13.11
CA ALA A 19 26.46 -17.73 -13.89
C ALA A 19 25.88 -17.71 -15.32
N MET A 20 25.28 -18.82 -15.78
CA MET A 20 24.68 -18.93 -17.11
C MET A 20 23.17 -18.62 -17.13
N HIS A 21 22.54 -18.35 -15.97
CA HIS A 21 21.18 -17.80 -15.98
C HIS A 21 21.27 -16.31 -16.35
N PRO A 22 20.67 -15.86 -17.46
CA PRO A 22 20.60 -14.43 -17.75
C PRO A 22 19.92 -13.74 -16.56
N ARG A 23 20.54 -12.68 -16.03
CA ARG A 23 19.87 -11.78 -15.10
C ARG A 23 18.67 -11.19 -15.83
N MET A 24 17.51 -11.30 -15.21
CA MET A 24 16.25 -10.71 -15.65
C MET A 24 16.24 -9.19 -15.34
N ASP A 25 17.32 -8.49 -15.71
CA ASP A 25 17.45 -7.02 -15.59
C ASP A 25 17.14 -6.32 -16.93
N ASP A 26 16.76 -7.08 -17.98
CA ASP A 26 16.54 -6.59 -19.37
C ASP A 26 15.04 -6.54 -19.79
N TYR A 27 14.08 -6.38 -18.87
CA TYR A 27 12.68 -6.10 -19.26
C TYR A 27 12.44 -4.58 -19.36
N TYR A 28 12.99 -4.03 -20.43
CA TYR A 28 12.59 -2.80 -21.10
C TYR A 28 11.08 -2.53 -21.02
N TYR A 29 10.69 -1.43 -20.38
CA TYR A 29 9.44 -0.71 -20.66
C TYR A 29 9.77 0.77 -20.79
N ASP A 30 10.20 1.15 -22.00
CA ASP A 30 10.14 2.53 -22.48
C ASP A 30 8.92 2.63 -23.39
N SER A 31 7.90 3.36 -22.93
CA SER A 31 7.00 4.13 -23.79
C SER A 31 6.23 5.14 -22.93
N SER A 32 6.64 6.39 -23.08
CA SER A 32 5.92 7.63 -22.79
C SER A 32 4.39 7.57 -22.88
N SER A 33 3.72 8.07 -21.84
CA SER A 33 2.51 8.92 -21.90
C SER A 33 2.29 9.56 -20.52
N ASP A 34 2.12 10.88 -20.54
CA ASP A 34 2.01 11.81 -19.43
C ASP A 34 0.94 11.44 -18.40
N GLU A 35 1.22 11.62 -17.10
CA GLU A 35 0.34 12.23 -16.09
C GLU A 35 1.13 12.64 -14.83
N GLU A 36 0.62 13.67 -14.15
CA GLU A 36 1.31 14.62 -13.27
C GLU A 36 1.93 14.07 -11.96
N HIS A 37 3.10 14.65 -11.64
CA HIS A 37 3.81 14.75 -10.36
C HIS A 37 3.12 14.24 -9.06
N VAL A 38 3.63 13.13 -8.51
CA VAL A 38 4.16 13.10 -7.12
C VAL A 38 5.44 12.24 -7.11
N SER A 39 6.52 12.86 -6.66
CA SER A 39 7.91 12.40 -6.71
C SER A 39 8.19 11.07 -6.01
N SER A 40 8.79 10.11 -6.73
CA SER A 40 9.77 9.19 -6.15
C SER A 40 10.80 8.78 -7.22
N GLU A 41 11.78 9.65 -7.47
CA GLU A 41 12.94 9.30 -8.28
C GLU A 41 14.05 8.64 -7.43
N THR A 42 14.52 7.50 -7.96
CA THR A 42 15.83 6.83 -7.77
C THR A 42 16.07 5.91 -6.55
N PRO A 43 16.48 4.65 -6.79
CA PRO A 43 17.18 3.85 -5.78
C PRO A 43 18.67 4.22 -5.82
N LYS A 44 19.10 5.21 -5.03
CA LYS A 44 20.53 5.52 -4.84
C LYS A 44 20.94 5.31 -3.38
N ALA A 45 22.00 4.50 -3.22
CA ALA A 45 22.91 4.30 -2.09
C ALA A 45 22.34 4.51 -0.66
N LYS A 46 22.33 3.42 0.10
CA LYS A 46 21.86 3.30 1.49
C LYS A 46 22.65 4.20 2.47
N SER A 47 22.31 5.48 2.55
CA SER A 47 22.70 6.37 3.65
C SER A 47 21.69 6.21 4.81
N ARG A 48 22.12 6.43 6.05
CA ARG A 48 21.25 6.35 7.24
C ARG A 48 20.09 7.36 7.19
N GLU A 49 20.24 8.42 6.41
CA GLU A 49 19.25 9.44 6.10
C GLU A 49 18.12 8.90 5.21
N SER A 50 18.43 8.06 4.21
CA SER A 50 17.40 7.49 3.33
C SER A 50 16.44 6.53 4.07
N SER A 51 16.91 5.89 5.15
CA SER A 51 16.07 5.02 5.98
C SER A 51 15.05 5.79 6.82
N TRP A 52 15.37 7.03 7.23
CA TRP A 52 14.45 7.89 7.98
C TRP A 52 13.35 8.45 7.08
N LEU A 53 13.70 8.89 5.87
CA LEU A 53 12.72 9.33 4.88
C LEU A 53 11.71 8.21 4.56
N HIS A 54 12.18 6.99 4.39
CA HIS A 54 11.32 5.83 4.14
C HIS A 54 10.35 5.53 5.30
N TYR A 55 10.75 5.80 6.54
CA TYR A 55 9.88 5.68 7.71
C TYR A 55 8.83 6.79 7.75
N LEU A 56 9.22 8.03 7.44
CA LEU A 56 8.30 9.15 7.36
C LEU A 56 7.26 8.95 6.24
N ASP A 57 7.67 8.46 5.07
CA ASP A 57 6.76 8.13 3.97
C ASP A 57 5.75 7.05 4.37
N LEU A 58 6.20 6.04 5.11
CA LEU A 58 5.33 4.99 5.65
C LEU A 58 4.30 5.57 6.62
N VAL A 59 4.73 6.38 7.59
CA VAL A 59 3.85 7.00 8.59
C VAL A 59 2.89 7.99 7.93
N ALA A 60 3.37 8.79 6.97
CA ALA A 60 2.54 9.72 6.22
C ALA A 60 1.48 8.98 5.38
N GLY A 61 1.84 7.85 4.77
CA GLY A 61 0.90 6.97 4.08
C GLY A 61 -0.19 6.42 5.03
N CYS A 62 0.19 5.94 6.21
CA CYS A 62 -0.76 5.49 7.22
C CYS A 62 -1.66 6.62 7.74
N ALA A 63 -1.09 7.79 7.99
CA ALA A 63 -1.84 8.94 8.50
C ALA A 63 -2.89 9.39 7.48
N ARG A 64 -2.56 9.37 6.18
CA ARG A 64 -3.51 9.70 5.10
C ARG A 64 -4.72 8.77 5.12
N GLU A 65 -4.51 7.47 5.25
CA GLU A 65 -5.60 6.49 5.32
C GLU A 65 -6.40 6.62 6.63
N ALA A 66 -5.73 6.90 7.75
CA ALA A 66 -6.39 7.05 9.05
C ALA A 66 -7.30 8.30 9.13
N VAL A 67 -6.92 9.41 8.49
CA VAL A 67 -7.65 10.69 8.54
C VAL A 67 -8.75 10.78 7.47
N GLY A 68 -9.08 9.67 6.78
CA GLY A 68 -9.96 9.61 5.61
C GLY A 68 -11.19 10.52 5.62
N LEU A 69 -11.56 11.05 4.45
CA LEU A 69 -12.59 12.08 4.24
C LEU A 69 -13.92 11.77 4.97
N ALA A 70 -14.29 10.49 5.04
CA ALA A 70 -15.48 10.02 5.76
C ALA A 70 -15.49 10.37 7.25
N ASN A 71 -14.32 10.47 7.90
CA ASN A 71 -14.20 10.88 9.29
C ASN A 71 -14.56 12.36 9.48
N ILE A 72 -14.39 13.22 8.47
CA ILE A 72 -14.63 14.67 8.61
C ILE A 72 -16.12 14.97 8.84
N TRP A 73 -17.03 14.32 8.10
CA TRP A 73 -18.47 14.60 8.21
C TRP A 73 -19.24 13.59 9.06
N ARG A 74 -18.79 12.34 9.12
CA ARG A 74 -19.51 11.28 9.84
C ARG A 74 -19.19 11.31 11.33
N PHE A 75 -17.95 11.62 11.71
CA PHE A 75 -17.56 11.69 13.12
C PHE A 75 -18.34 12.76 13.90
N PRO A 76 -18.48 14.02 13.43
CA PRO A 76 -19.26 15.02 14.15
C PRO A 76 -20.71 14.60 14.34
N TYR A 77 -21.31 13.99 13.32
CA TYR A 77 -22.67 13.49 13.37
C TYR A 77 -22.84 12.39 14.42
N PHE A 78 -21.97 11.37 14.43
CA PHE A 78 -22.02 10.29 15.43
C PHE A 78 -21.73 10.77 16.85
N CYS A 79 -20.77 11.68 17.00
CA CYS A 79 -20.43 12.27 18.29
C CYS A 79 -21.64 13.04 18.86
N PHE A 80 -22.34 13.80 18.03
CA PHE A 80 -23.52 14.57 18.46
C PHE A 80 -24.66 13.66 18.95
N ILE A 81 -24.99 12.59 18.22
CA ILE A 81 -26.13 11.71 18.57
C ILE A 81 -25.86 10.78 19.77
N HIS A 82 -24.59 10.47 20.07
CA HIS A 82 -24.20 9.54 21.14
C HIS A 82 -23.69 10.23 22.42
N GLY A 83 -24.06 11.49 22.63
CA GLY A 83 -23.77 12.21 23.88
C GLY A 83 -22.42 12.93 23.93
N GLY A 84 -21.75 13.11 22.80
CA GLY A 84 -20.60 14.00 22.66
C GLY A 84 -19.32 13.46 23.32
N GLY A 85 -18.86 14.17 24.36
CA GLY A 85 -17.56 13.95 25.01
C GLY A 85 -17.28 12.50 25.49
N PRO A 86 -18.20 11.82 26.19
CA PRO A 86 -17.98 10.44 26.64
C PRO A 86 -17.83 9.45 25.47
N PHE A 87 -18.59 9.65 24.39
CA PHE A 87 -18.46 8.84 23.17
C PHE A 87 -17.08 9.06 22.53
N MET A 88 -16.57 10.29 22.54
CA MET A 88 -15.24 10.60 22.01
C MET A 88 -14.12 9.89 22.80
N VAL A 89 -14.21 9.81 24.12
CA VAL A 89 -13.23 9.08 24.95
C VAL A 89 -13.27 7.58 24.67
N ALA A 90 -14.46 6.99 24.56
CA ALA A 90 -14.63 5.59 24.20
C ALA A 90 -14.11 5.29 22.79
N TYR A 91 -14.39 6.16 21.83
CA TYR A 91 -13.92 6.06 20.44
C TYR A 91 -12.39 6.07 20.36
N LEU A 92 -11.72 7.01 21.02
CA LEU A 92 -10.25 7.07 21.05
C LEU A 92 -9.63 5.85 21.73
N THR A 93 -10.24 5.36 22.80
CA THR A 93 -9.77 4.17 23.52
C THR A 93 -9.87 2.93 22.62
N LEU A 94 -10.99 2.74 21.93
CA LEU A 94 -11.15 1.64 20.97
C LEU A 94 -10.23 1.80 19.75
N LEU A 95 -9.99 3.02 19.30
CA LEU A 95 -9.07 3.30 18.20
C LEU A 95 -7.63 2.92 18.55
N VAL A 96 -7.17 3.20 19.78
CA VAL A 96 -5.84 2.78 20.23
C VAL A 96 -5.79 1.26 20.47
N LEU A 97 -6.80 0.69 21.14
CA LEU A 97 -6.81 -0.73 21.50
C LEU A 97 -7.03 -1.66 20.32
N CYS A 98 -7.77 -1.25 19.29
CA CYS A 98 -8.08 -2.08 18.12
C CYS A 98 -7.39 -1.58 16.85
N GLY A 99 -7.34 -0.26 16.63
CA GLY A 99 -6.72 0.32 15.44
C GLY A 99 -5.20 0.15 15.42
N MET A 100 -4.51 0.39 16.53
CA MET A 100 -3.05 0.19 16.60
C MET A 100 -2.63 -1.25 16.32
N PRO A 101 -3.19 -2.31 16.95
CA PRO A 101 -2.81 -3.67 16.62
C PRO A 101 -3.20 -4.06 15.20
N MET A 102 -4.31 -3.56 14.65
CA MET A 102 -4.69 -3.84 13.26
C MET A 102 -3.64 -3.31 12.28
N ILE A 103 -3.19 -2.06 12.46
CA ILE A 103 -2.13 -1.46 11.62
C ILE A 103 -0.81 -2.25 11.77
N CYS A 104 -0.47 -2.70 12.98
CA CYS A 104 0.71 -3.53 13.19
C CYS A 104 0.63 -4.87 12.45
N ILE A 105 -0.53 -5.53 12.45
CA ILE A 105 -0.73 -6.80 11.74
C ILE A 105 -0.64 -6.59 10.23
N GLU A 106 -1.29 -5.56 9.70
CA GLU A 106 -1.25 -5.22 8.27
C GLU A 106 0.19 -4.94 7.82
N MET A 107 0.94 -4.16 8.61
CA MET A 107 2.34 -3.87 8.33
C MET A 107 3.23 -5.11 8.41
N ALA A 108 3.05 -5.95 9.43
CA ALA A 108 3.78 -7.20 9.55
C ALA A 108 3.50 -8.13 8.36
N ALA A 109 2.24 -8.26 7.96
CA ALA A 109 1.83 -9.06 6.81
C ALA A 109 2.42 -8.54 5.50
N GLY A 110 2.44 -7.21 5.31
CA GLY A 110 3.07 -6.57 4.15
C GLY A 110 4.57 -6.82 4.08
N ARG A 111 5.28 -6.79 5.22
CA ARG A 111 6.72 -7.10 5.28
C ARG A 111 7.03 -8.57 5.03
N VAL A 112 6.19 -9.49 5.50
CA VAL A 112 6.39 -10.93 5.33
C VAL A 112 6.09 -11.38 3.90
N THR A 113 5.04 -10.86 3.29
CA THR A 113 4.59 -11.32 1.96
C THR A 113 5.27 -10.61 0.80
N GLN A 114 5.67 -9.34 1.00
CA GLN A 114 6.21 -8.44 -0.03
C GLN A 114 5.46 -8.56 -1.36
N SER A 115 4.14 -8.60 -1.29
CA SER A 115 3.27 -8.88 -2.44
C SER A 115 1.96 -8.11 -2.30
N GLY A 116 1.30 -7.85 -3.43
CA GLY A 116 0.00 -7.19 -3.42
C GLY A 116 -1.08 -8.02 -2.70
N PRO A 117 -2.22 -7.40 -2.33
CA PRO A 117 -3.21 -7.97 -1.40
C PRO A 117 -3.76 -9.33 -1.82
N ILE A 118 -3.98 -9.56 -3.12
CA ILE A 118 -4.46 -10.85 -3.65
C ILE A 118 -3.43 -11.96 -3.42
N SER A 119 -2.17 -11.68 -3.70
CA SER A 119 -1.07 -12.64 -3.57
C SER A 119 -0.65 -12.82 -2.11
N ALA A 120 -0.71 -11.76 -1.30
CA ALA A 120 -0.44 -11.80 0.14
C ALA A 120 -1.43 -12.72 0.87
N ILE A 121 -2.74 -12.56 0.64
CA ILE A 121 -3.75 -13.43 1.25
C ILE A 121 -3.64 -14.87 0.74
N ALA A 122 -3.35 -15.06 -0.55
CA ALA A 122 -3.14 -16.40 -1.10
C ALA A 122 -1.92 -17.13 -0.49
N LYS A 123 -0.86 -16.39 -0.12
CA LYS A 123 0.33 -16.92 0.56
C LYS A 123 0.10 -17.22 2.04
N LEU A 124 -0.73 -16.44 2.73
CA LEU A 124 -1.08 -16.68 4.14
C LEU A 124 -2.07 -17.83 4.29
N CYS A 125 -3.17 -17.78 3.53
CA CYS A 125 -4.23 -18.77 3.58
C CYS A 125 -4.86 -18.92 2.19
N PRO A 126 -4.52 -19.96 1.41
CA PRO A 126 -5.05 -20.14 0.05
C PRO A 126 -6.57 -20.32 0.01
N LEU A 127 -7.18 -20.72 1.14
CA LEU A 127 -8.64 -20.86 1.27
C LEU A 127 -9.37 -19.51 1.26
N MET A 128 -8.69 -18.42 1.65
CA MET A 128 -9.27 -17.06 1.72
C MET A 128 -8.92 -16.20 0.51
N LYS A 129 -8.50 -16.79 -0.61
CA LYS A 129 -8.11 -16.06 -1.83
C LYS A 129 -9.19 -15.10 -2.34
N GLY A 130 -10.47 -15.40 -2.12
CA GLY A 130 -11.60 -14.53 -2.45
C GLY A 130 -11.61 -13.19 -1.70
N VAL A 131 -11.03 -13.12 -0.50
CA VAL A 131 -10.97 -11.88 0.31
C VAL A 131 -10.06 -10.84 -0.34
N GLY A 132 -8.93 -11.26 -0.91
CA GLY A 132 -8.04 -10.36 -1.65
C GLY A 132 -8.70 -9.79 -2.91
N LEU A 133 -9.49 -10.59 -3.63
CA LEU A 133 -10.22 -10.14 -4.80
C LEU A 133 -11.37 -9.19 -4.42
N ALA A 134 -12.10 -9.50 -3.35
CA ALA A 134 -13.14 -8.62 -2.81
C ALA A 134 -12.57 -7.27 -2.40
N GLY A 135 -11.39 -7.24 -1.76
CA GLY A 135 -10.70 -6.00 -1.41
C GLY A 135 -10.43 -5.12 -2.63
N VAL A 136 -9.90 -5.70 -3.72
CA VAL A 136 -9.65 -4.94 -4.97
C VAL A 136 -10.95 -4.41 -5.58
N ALA A 137 -12.02 -5.21 -5.58
CA ALA A 137 -13.32 -4.76 -6.07
C ALA A 137 -13.89 -3.61 -5.21
N THR A 138 -13.77 -3.69 -3.88
CA THR A 138 -14.18 -2.62 -2.97
C THR A 138 -13.36 -1.36 -3.19
N SER A 139 -12.03 -1.46 -3.35
CA SER A 139 -11.18 -0.32 -3.66
C SER A 139 -11.60 0.35 -4.96
N PHE A 140 -11.94 -0.40 -6.00
CA PHE A 140 -12.41 0.15 -7.27
C PHE A 140 -13.70 0.98 -7.09
N VAL A 141 -14.70 0.41 -6.42
CA VAL A 141 -15.99 1.09 -6.16
C VAL A 141 -15.78 2.35 -5.30
N MET A 142 -14.96 2.27 -4.25
CA MET A 142 -14.67 3.41 -3.40
C MET A 142 -13.97 4.52 -4.19
N THR A 143 -12.95 4.20 -4.98
CA THR A 143 -12.26 5.19 -5.82
C THR A 143 -13.23 5.87 -6.78
N SER A 144 -14.16 5.13 -7.40
CA SER A 144 -15.19 5.73 -8.28
C SER A 144 -16.13 6.69 -7.54
N ILE A 145 -16.52 6.39 -6.30
CA ILE A 145 -17.39 7.28 -5.51
C ILE A 145 -16.61 8.52 -5.06
N TYR A 146 -15.38 8.34 -4.58
CA TYR A 146 -14.54 9.44 -4.11
C TYR A 146 -14.10 10.39 -5.24
N SER A 147 -13.87 9.89 -6.46
CA SER A 147 -13.53 10.76 -7.59
C SER A 147 -14.67 11.73 -7.95
N VAL A 148 -15.93 11.28 -7.89
CA VAL A 148 -17.10 12.14 -8.10
C VAL A 148 -17.21 13.19 -6.98
N LEU A 149 -16.99 12.81 -5.73
CA LEU A 149 -16.96 13.77 -4.61
C LEU A 149 -15.85 14.80 -4.77
N PHE A 150 -14.68 14.38 -5.23
CA PHE A 150 -13.56 15.28 -5.50
C PHE A 150 -13.86 16.25 -6.65
N SER A 151 -14.51 15.76 -7.71
CA SER A 151 -15.00 16.60 -8.81
C SER A 151 -15.97 17.67 -8.31
N TRP A 152 -16.91 17.31 -7.43
CA TRP A 152 -17.82 18.28 -6.82
C TRP A 152 -17.09 19.28 -5.92
N ALA A 153 -16.11 18.83 -5.13
CA ALA A 153 -15.31 19.72 -4.29
C ALA A 153 -14.57 20.76 -5.13
N ILE A 154 -13.96 20.37 -6.24
CA ILE A 154 -13.29 21.28 -7.17
C ILE A 154 -14.29 22.24 -7.83
N PHE A 155 -15.45 21.74 -8.27
CA PHE A 155 -16.50 22.57 -8.87
C PHE A 155 -16.95 23.67 -7.91
N TYR A 156 -17.25 23.32 -6.65
CA TYR A 156 -17.63 24.33 -5.64
C TYR A 156 -16.47 25.23 -5.24
N PHE A 157 -15.23 24.73 -5.24
CA PHE A 157 -14.04 25.54 -4.98
C PHE A 157 -13.89 26.65 -6.03
N PHE A 158 -14.02 26.35 -7.32
CA PHE A 158 -13.97 27.36 -8.38
C PHE A 158 -15.20 28.27 -8.42
N ASN A 159 -16.38 27.75 -8.11
CA ASN A 159 -17.58 28.59 -7.99
C ASN A 159 -17.50 29.55 -6.79
N SER A 160 -16.75 29.22 -5.73
CA SER A 160 -16.54 30.13 -4.61
C SER A 160 -15.77 31.40 -4.98
N PHE A 161 -15.01 31.39 -6.08
CA PHE A 161 -14.33 32.58 -6.59
C PHE A 161 -15.19 33.40 -7.55
N HIS A 162 -16.26 32.80 -8.08
CA HIS A 162 -17.27 33.51 -8.85
C HIS A 162 -18.31 34.05 -7.85
N GLY A 163 -18.01 35.19 -7.24
CA GLY A 163 -19.02 35.97 -6.55
C GLY A 163 -19.99 36.52 -7.57
N ASP A 164 -21.25 36.10 -7.51
CA ASP A 164 -22.32 36.78 -8.24
C ASP A 164 -22.33 38.29 -7.85
N PRO A 165 -22.50 39.22 -8.79
CA PRO A 165 -22.58 40.66 -8.51
C PRO A 165 -23.83 41.06 -7.71
#